data_AF-A0A926C3V6-F1
#
_entry.id   AF-A0A926C3V6-F1
#
_cell.length_a   1.000
_cell.length_b   1.000
_cell.length_c   1.000
_cell.angle_alpha   90.00
_cell.angle_beta   90.00
_cell.angle_gamma   90.00
#
_symmetry.space_group_name_H-M   'P 1'
#
loop_
_entity.id
_entity.type
_entity.pdbx_description
1 polymer ?
#
loop_
_entity_poly.entity_id
_entity_poly.type
_entity_poly.pdbx_seq_one_letter_code
_entity_poly.pdbx_strand_id
1 'polypeptide(L)' 'MNMNLRKLIAEKRKEKGLTQEELAERACVTIRTIQRLENGENTPRSHTLKAVVDAL' A
#
# COMPACT_ATOMS: atom_id res chain seq x y z
N MET A 1 -4.42 1.03 13.06
CA MET A 1 -4.36 1.62 11.70
C MET A 1 -5.79 2.02 11.29
N ASN A 2 -6.03 3.28 10.95
CA ASN A 2 -7.39 3.80 10.68
C ASN A 2 -8.03 3.09 9.48
N MET A 3 -9.30 2.67 9.58
CA MET A 3 -10.05 2.01 8.47
C MET A 3 -10.01 2.81 7.16
N ASN A 4 -9.83 4.13 7.25
CA ASN A 4 -9.80 5.04 6.09
C ASN A 4 -8.51 4.93 5.28
N LEU A 5 -7.35 4.71 5.91
CA LEU A 5 -6.07 4.69 5.20
C LEU A 5 -5.90 3.43 4.34
N ARG A 6 -6.28 2.26 4.86
CA ARG A 6 -6.21 1.00 4.10
C ARG A 6 -7.12 1.02 2.88
N LYS A 7 -8.34 1.58 3.02
CA LYS A 7 -9.30 1.72 1.93
C LYS A 7 -8.76 2.67 0.86
N LEU A 8 -8.21 3.81 1.28
CA LEU A 8 -7.62 4.79 0.38
C LEU A 8 -6.48 4.19 -0.47
N ILE A 9 -5.58 3.42 0.14
CA ILE A 9 -4.48 2.75 -0.58
C ILE A 9 -5.04 1.79 -1.63
N ALA A 10 -5.97 0.92 -1.25
CA ALA A 10 -6.57 -0.06 -2.16
C ALA A 10 -7.38 0.60 -3.29
N GLU A 11 -8.13 1.66 -2.98
CA GLU A 11 -8.90 2.43 -3.95
C GLU A 11 -7.99 3.14 -4.94
N LYS A 12 -6.98 3.88 -4.47
CA LYS A 12 -6.02 4.59 -5.33
C LYS A 12 -5.24 3.64 -6.23
N ARG A 13 -4.82 2.48 -5.70
CA ARG A 13 -4.15 1.45 -6.49
C ARG A 13 -5.04 0.98 -7.65
N LYS A 14 -6.32 0.70 -7.37
CA LYS A 14 -7.30 0.26 -8.36
C LYS A 14 -7.64 1.35 -9.37
N GLU A 15 -7.77 2.61 -8.95
CA GLU A 15 -7.96 3.76 -9.84
C GLU A 15 -6.81 3.90 -10.85
N LYS A 16 -5.59 3.58 -10.43
CA LYS A 16 -4.40 3.57 -11.31
C LYS A 16 -4.22 2.29 -12.13
N GLY A 17 -5.11 1.31 -12.00
CA GLY A 17 -5.04 0.03 -12.71
C GLY A 17 -3.86 -0.86 -12.28
N LEU A 18 -3.30 -0.63 -11.09
CA LEU A 18 -2.14 -1.39 -10.60
C LEU A 18 -2.59 -2.66 -9.87
N THR A 19 -1.84 -3.74 -10.04
CA THR A 19 -1.85 -4.94 -9.18
C THR A 19 -1.12 -4.67 -7.87
N GLN A 20 -1.25 -5.57 -6.88
CA GLN A 20 -0.52 -5.45 -5.61
C GLN A 20 0.99 -5.64 -5.81
N GLU A 21 1.36 -6.53 -6.73
CA GLU A 21 2.73 -6.79 -7.18
C GLU A 21 3.35 -5.55 -7.81
N GLU A 22 2.65 -4.89 -8.74
CA GLU A 22 3.16 -3.67 -9.41
C GLU A 22 3.33 -2.50 -8.43
N LEU A 23 2.40 -2.33 -7.49
CA LEU A 23 2.56 -1.31 -6.45
C LEU A 23 3.76 -1.63 -5.54
N ALA A 24 3.95 -2.91 -5.20
CA ALA A 24 5.07 -3.34 -4.38
C ALA A 24 6.41 -3.07 -5.07
N GLU A 25 6.51 -3.39 -6.36
CA GLU A 25 7.70 -3.12 -7.17
C GLU A 25 8.01 -1.62 -7.24
N ARG A 26 7.01 -0.78 -7.55
CA ARG A 26 7.16 0.68 -7.62
C ARG A 26 7.57 1.31 -6.29
N ALA A 27 7.04 0.79 -5.18
CA ALA A 27 7.35 1.27 -3.84
C ALA A 27 8.63 0.65 -3.26
N CYS A 28 9.31 -0.24 -4.00
CA CYS A 28 10.47 -1.01 -3.53
C CYS A 28 10.19 -1.77 -2.21
N VAL A 29 9.00 -2.37 -2.09
CA VAL A 29 8.59 -3.19 -0.95
C VAL A 29 8.15 -4.58 -1.42
N THR A 30 7.92 -5.48 -0.48
CA THR A 30 7.37 -6.81 -0.82
C THR A 30 5.86 -6.74 -1.05
N ILE A 31 5.32 -7.63 -1.87
CA ILE A 31 3.86 -7.79 -2.02
C ILE A 31 3.15 -8.00 -0.67
N ARG A 32 3.78 -8.74 0.27
CA ARG A 32 3.24 -8.94 1.62
C ARG A 32 3.09 -7.63 2.39
N THR A 33 3.94 -6.63 2.11
CA THR A 33 3.81 -5.30 2.69
C THR A 33 2.53 -4.62 2.20
N ILE A 34 2.26 -4.67 0.89
CA ILE A 34 1.03 -4.10 0.31
C ILE A 34 -0.21 -4.82 0.83
N GLN A 35 -0.19 -6.15 0.85
CA GLN A 35 -1.29 -6.96 1.39
C GLN A 35 -1.59 -6.62 2.85
N ARG A 36 -0.56 -6.50 3.69
CA ARG A 36 -0.71 -6.09 5.09
C ARG A 36 -1.31 -4.69 5.22
N LEU A 37 -0.84 -3.73 4.42
CA LEU A 37 -1.36 -2.36 4.38
C LEU A 37 -2.85 -2.32 4.00
N GLU A 38 -3.25 -3.07 2.97
CA GLU A 38 -4.64 -3.13 2.49
C GLU A 38 -5.55 -3.93 3.44
N ASN A 39 -5.03 -4.97 4.08
CA ASN A 39 -5.77 -5.81 5.04
C ASN A 39 -5.79 -5.20 6.46
N GLY A 40 -4.99 -4.16 6.73
CA GLY A 40 -4.89 -3.50 8.03
C GLY A 40 -4.10 -4.30 9.08
N GLU A 41 -3.22 -5.19 8.63
CA GLU A 41 -2.33 -5.98 9.48
C GLU A 41 -1.05 -5.21 9.80
N ASN A 42 -0.77 -5.01 11.09
CA ASN A 42 0.40 -4.28 11.62
C ASN A 42 0.46 -2.79 11.25
N THR A 43 1.02 -1.99 12.15
CA THR A 43 1.30 -0.57 11.88
C THR A 43 2.55 -0.48 11.00
N PRO A 44 2.46 0.00 9.74
CA PRO A 44 3.64 0.19 8.90
C PRO A 44 4.56 1.25 9.50
N ARG A 45 5.88 1.09 9.27
CA ARG A 45 6.82 2.15 9.60
C ARG A 45 6.54 3.36 8.69
N SER A 46 6.80 4.57 9.20
CA SER A 46 6.55 5.82 8.47
C SER A 46 7.20 5.86 7.09
N HIS A 47 8.44 5.36 6.96
CA HIS A 47 9.14 5.29 5.67
C HIS A 47 8.45 4.36 4.67
N THR A 48 7.92 3.22 5.12
CA THR A 48 7.23 2.25 4.26
C THR A 48 5.92 2.84 3.76
N LEU A 49 5.18 3.50 4.65
CA LEU A 49 3.94 4.17 4.27
C LEU A 49 4.20 5.28 3.25
N LYS A 50 5.26 6.08 3.47
CA LYS A 50 5.66 7.13 2.52
C LYS A 50 6.01 6.56 1.14
N ALA A 51 6.84 5.52 1.09
CA ALA A 51 7.22 4.88 -0.18
C ALA A 51 6.01 4.35 -0.96
N VAL A 52 5.04 3.75 -0.27
CA VAL A 52 3.81 3.26 -0.90
C VAL A 52 2.92 4.40 -1.39
N VAL A 53 2.78 5.48 -0.61
CA VAL A 53 2.00 6.66 -1.03
C VAL A 53 2.65 7.38 -2.21
N ASP A 54 3.98 7.48 -2.24
CA ASP A 54 4.72 8.11 -3.34
C ASP A 54 4.65 7.29 -4.65
N ALA A 55 4.41 5.98 -4.54
CA ALA A 55 4.24 5.07 -5.68
C ALA A 55 2.78 4.94 -6.18
N LEU A 56 1.82 5.36 -5.35
CA LEU A 56 0.38 5.43 -5.64
C LEU A 56 0.02 6.69 -6.41
#